data_AF-A0A2N5K3R0-F1
#
_entry.id   AF-A0A2N5K3R0-F1
#
_cell.length_a   1.000
_cell.length_b   1.000
_cell.length_c   1.000
_cell.angle_alpha   90.00
_cell.angle_beta   90.00
_cell.angle_gamma   90.00
#
_symmetry.space_group_name_H-M   'P 1'
#
loop_
_entity.id
_entity.type
_entity.pdbx_description
1 polymer ?
#
loop_
_entity_poly.entity_id
_entity_poly.type
_entity_poly.pdbx_seq_one_letter_code
_entity_poly.pdbx_strand_id
1 'polypeptide(L)' 'MSDANINSEQQQPIEPSPLTLPPARLRERTADDMEVDTADPVHDLPLDDSERSQEDAAALRD' A
#
# COMPACT_ATOMS: atom_id res chain seq x y z
N MET A 1 23.62 28.83 -54.55
CA MET A 1 22.29 28.86 -53.90
C MET A 1 22.23 27.62 -53.05
N SER A 2 22.20 27.77 -51.72
CA SER A 2 22.28 26.65 -50.77
C SER A 2 20.97 26.66 -49.98
N ASP A 3 20.13 25.67 -50.23
CA ASP A 3 18.83 25.54 -49.57
C ASP A 3 19.02 25.26 -48.09
N ALA A 4 18.46 26.13 -47.26
CA ALA A 4 18.39 25.95 -45.83
C ALA A 4 17.34 24.87 -45.53
N ASN A 5 17.82 23.69 -45.14
CA ASN A 5 17.01 22.61 -44.58
C ASN A 5 16.66 22.96 -43.13
N ILE A 6 15.59 23.71 -42.92
CA ILE A 6 15.18 24.18 -41.59
C ILE A 6 13.94 23.39 -41.15
N ASN A 7 14.15 22.55 -40.14
CA ASN A 7 13.19 22.10 -39.13
C ASN A 7 11.86 21.53 -39.61
N SER A 8 11.86 20.23 -39.88
CA SER A 8 10.70 19.38 -39.59
C SER A 8 10.70 19.02 -38.10
N GLU A 9 10.43 20.00 -37.23
CA GLU A 9 10.06 19.67 -35.84
C GLU A 9 8.68 19.02 -35.91
N GLN A 10 8.67 17.70 -35.77
CA GLN A 10 7.43 16.94 -35.56
C GLN A 10 6.74 17.57 -34.36
N GLN A 11 5.64 18.29 -34.61
CA GLN A 11 4.74 18.76 -33.56
C GLN A 11 4.19 17.52 -32.86
N GLN A 12 4.86 17.12 -31.78
CA GLN A 12 4.33 16.17 -30.82
C GLN A 12 2.98 16.75 -30.36
N PRO A 13 1.87 15.99 -30.44
CA PRO A 13 0.61 16.44 -29.87
C PRO A 13 0.84 16.76 -28.40
N ILE A 14 0.68 18.03 -28.02
CA ILE A 14 0.79 18.45 -26.62
C ILE A 14 -0.42 17.87 -25.92
N GLU A 15 -0.23 16.75 -25.20
CA GLU A 15 -1.30 16.21 -24.37
C GLU A 15 -1.66 17.25 -23.29
N PRO A 16 -2.97 17.49 -23.05
CA PRO A 16 -3.40 18.50 -22.10
C PRO A 16 -2.91 18.16 -20.68
N SER A 17 -2.52 19.20 -19.93
CA SER A 17 -2.00 19.03 -18.57
C SER A 17 -3.02 18.33 -17.67
N PRO A 18 -2.61 17.31 -16.88
CA PRO A 18 -3.49 16.61 -15.96
C PRO A 18 -4.09 17.54 -14.89
N LEU A 19 -3.48 18.70 -14.65
CA LEU A 19 -3.94 19.72 -13.70
C LEU A 19 -4.99 20.69 -14.28
N THR A 20 -5.10 20.75 -15.61
CA THR A 20 -6.09 21.60 -16.31
C THR A 20 -7.36 20.84 -16.70
N LEU A 21 -7.35 19.52 -16.55
CA LEU A 21 -8.50 18.68 -16.82
C LEU A 21 -9.47 18.71 -15.62
N PRO A 22 -10.79 18.61 -15.88
CA PRO A 22 -11.74 18.43 -14.80
C PRO A 22 -11.40 17.16 -14.00
N PRO A 23 -11.71 17.13 -12.69
CA PRO A 23 -11.41 15.97 -11.86
C PRO A 23 -12.02 14.73 -12.51
N ALA A 24 -11.20 13.69 -12.67
CA ALA A 24 -11.66 12.40 -13.15
C ALA A 24 -12.81 11.92 -12.27
N ARG A 25 -13.84 11.35 -12.88
CA ARG A 25 -14.93 10.72 -12.12
C ARG A 25 -14.35 9.62 -11.26
N LEU A 26 -14.75 9.59 -9.99
CA LEU A 26 -14.38 8.51 -9.08
C LEU A 26 -14.81 7.18 -9.72
N ARG A 27 -13.89 6.22 -9.83
CA ARG A 27 -14.22 4.88 -10.31
C ARG A 27 -15.22 4.19 -9.38
N GLU A 28 -16.06 3.32 -9.93
CA GLU A 28 -16.94 2.51 -9.11
C GLU A 28 -16.12 1.61 -8.16
N ARG A 29 -16.62 1.40 -6.94
CA ARG A 29 -15.96 0.52 -5.97
C ARG A 29 -15.97 -0.91 -6.51
N THR A 30 -14.81 -1.54 -6.55
CA THR A 30 -14.66 -2.96 -6.87
C THR A 30 -14.59 -3.78 -5.58
N ALA A 31 -14.62 -5.10 -5.71
CA ALA A 31 -14.44 -6.01 -4.56
C ALA A 31 -13.08 -5.81 -3.86
N ASP A 32 -12.06 -5.38 -4.61
CA ASP A 32 -10.72 -5.10 -4.09
C ASP A 32 -10.65 -3.81 -3.25
N ASP A 33 -11.69 -2.96 -3.33
CA ASP A 33 -11.79 -1.73 -2.54
C ASP A 33 -12.48 -1.95 -1.19
N MET A 34 -12.77 -3.20 -0.83
CA MET A 34 -13.37 -3.56 0.46
C MET A 34 -12.38 -3.32 1.60
N GLU A 35 -12.82 -2.58 2.63
CA GLU A 35 -12.07 -2.40 3.86
C GLU A 35 -11.94 -3.75 4.60
N VAL A 36 -10.73 -4.08 5.04
CA VAL A 36 -10.48 -5.27 5.86
C VAL A 36 -10.77 -4.91 7.31
N ASP A 37 -11.65 -5.68 7.95
CA ASP A 37 -11.88 -5.55 9.38
C ASP A 37 -10.62 -6.01 10.14
N THR A 38 -9.93 -5.05 10.76
CA THR A 38 -8.72 -5.29 11.56
C THR A 38 -9.03 -5.38 13.05
N ALA A 39 -10.28 -5.60 13.43
CA ALA A 39 -10.61 -5.86 14.83
C ALA A 39 -9.74 -7.02 15.33
N ASP A 40 -8.85 -6.71 16.27
CA ASP A 40 -8.07 -7.71 16.99
C ASP A 40 -9.07 -8.63 17.69
N PRO A 41 -9.13 -9.93 17.37
CA PRO A 41 -9.96 -10.83 18.14
C PRO A 41 -9.46 -10.76 19.58
N VAL A 42 -10.26 -10.17 20.47
CA VAL A 42 -10.01 -10.14 21.92
C VAL A 42 -10.16 -11.57 22.43
N HIS A 43 -9.16 -12.38 22.13
CA HIS A 43 -8.99 -13.71 22.66
C HIS A 43 -8.24 -13.54 23.97
N ASP A 44 -9.02 -13.34 25.03
CA ASP A 44 -8.56 -13.43 26.41
C ASP A 44 -8.34 -14.91 26.75
N LEU A 45 -7.39 -15.53 26.04
CA LEU A 45 -6.95 -16.88 26.35
C LEU A 45 -6.07 -16.77 27.59
N PRO A 46 -6.33 -17.56 28.65
CA PRO A 46 -5.43 -17.60 29.78
C PRO A 46 -4.04 -18.02 29.27
N LEU A 47 -3.03 -17.19 29.54
CA LEU A 47 -1.64 -17.53 29.26
C LEU A 47 -1.29 -18.76 30.11
N ASP A 48 -0.98 -19.88 29.46
CA ASP A 48 -0.52 -21.08 30.14
C ASP A 48 0.96 -20.92 30.51
N ASP A 49 1.19 -20.31 31.67
CA ASP A 49 2.54 -20.06 32.21
C ASP A 49 3.11 -21.29 32.96
N SER A 50 2.50 -22.47 32.82
CA SER A 50 2.90 -23.69 33.55
C SER A 50 4.35 -24.09 33.28
N GLU A 51 4.81 -23.95 32.03
CA GLU A 51 6.18 -24.30 31.64
C GLU A 51 7.21 -23.39 32.32
N ARG A 52 6.95 -22.08 32.34
CA ARG A 52 7.81 -21.09 33.01
C ARG A 52 7.90 -21.36 34.52
N SER A 53 6.78 -21.70 35.15
CA SER A 53 6.76 -22.04 36.58
C SER A 53 7.58 -23.30 36.89
N GLN A 54 7.64 -24.28 35.98
CA GLN A 54 8.45 -25.48 36.15
C GLN A 54 9.95 -25.19 36.03
N GLU A 55 10.33 -24.34 35.09
CA GLU A 55 11.72 -23.90 34.89
C GLU A 55 12.25 -23.16 36.13
N ASP A 56 11.48 -22.20 36.65
CA ASP A 56 11.83 -21.47 37.88
C ASP A 56 12.00 -22.43 39.08
N ALA A 57 11.11 -23.42 39.19
CA ALA A 57 11.19 -24.42 40.25
C ALA A 57 12.41 -25.35 40.10
N ALA A 58 12.84 -25.65 38.88
CA ALA A 58 14.05 -26.43 38.62
C ALA A 58 15.31 -25.63 38.97
N ALA A 59 15.36 -24.34 38.64
CA ALA A 59 16.50 -23.46 38.92
C ALA A 59 16.78 -23.28 40.43
N LEU A 60 15.75 -23.41 41.28
CA LEU A 60 15.87 -23.31 42.74
C LEU A 60 16.28 -24.62 43.43
N ARG A 61 16.36 -25.74 42.69
CA ARG A 61 16.73 -27.06 43.25
C ARG A 61 18.22 -27.37 43.15
N ASP A 62 18.97 -26.60 42.37
CA ASP A 62 20.44 -26.66 42.25
C ASP A 62 21.14 -25.84 43.35
#